data_AF-A0A226EV92-F1
#
_entry.id   AF-A0A226EV92-F1
#
_cell.length_a   1.000
_cell.length_b   1.000
_cell.length_c   1.000
_cell.angle_alpha   90.00
_cell.angle_beta   90.00
_cell.angle_gamma   90.00
#
_symmetry.space_group_name_H-M   'P 1'
#
loop_
_entity.id
_entity.type
_entity.pdbx_description
1 polymer ?
#
loop_
_entity_poly.entity_id
_entity_poly.type
_entity_poly.pdbx_seq_one_letter_code
_entity_poly.pdbx_strand_id
1 'polypeptide(L)'
;MASSSLPSPFSETTLGLISPTSIPPFKRDLYCWVCHVDGPLLKCKTCSRAYHRNCANQLGSLCHTAEALMDTESPSPHFMKGCPECQMGTKTIFPNMKQAPIQELRLICVAIARNLRDGYFWPNPFYKLDTEKSPKEFQEYKDIVAKVVDISELEKLAGNDQFVTLEGFLGEAKWILHNTIIVHGKCSREADCAKEIIDICELELLAAELCPECFLKEHNREKDELWFIKPCLVIEN
;
A
#
# COMPACT_ATOMS: atom_id res chain seq x y z
N MET A 1 34.57 -7.12 43.42
CA MET A 1 34.49 -7.78 42.11
C MET A 1 33.02 -8.02 41.84
N ALA A 2 32.41 -7.13 41.05
CA ALA A 2 30.99 -7.20 40.70
C ALA A 2 30.81 -8.09 39.48
N SER A 3 30.10 -9.21 39.63
CA SER A 3 29.71 -10.10 38.52
C SER A 3 28.28 -9.79 38.12
N SER A 4 28.13 -9.00 37.06
CA SER A 4 26.85 -8.68 36.42
C SER A 4 26.48 -9.80 35.44
N SER A 5 25.48 -10.61 35.79
CA SER A 5 24.81 -11.55 34.88
C SER A 5 23.62 -10.87 34.21
N LEU A 6 23.69 -10.69 32.89
CA LEU A 6 22.61 -10.20 32.03
C LEU A 6 21.50 -11.26 31.91
N PRO A 7 20.21 -10.91 32.05
CA PRO A 7 19.12 -11.81 31.70
C PRO A 7 18.78 -11.73 30.20
N SER A 8 18.50 -12.88 29.59
CA SER A 8 18.16 -13.05 28.17
C SER A 8 16.73 -12.57 27.84
N PRO A 9 16.47 -11.97 26.66
CA PRO A 9 15.13 -11.57 26.27
C PRO A 9 14.47 -12.64 25.40
N PHE A 10 13.86 -13.65 26.04
CA PHE A 10 12.82 -14.47 25.40
C PHE A 10 11.71 -14.65 26.43
N SER A 11 10.84 -13.65 26.54
CA SER A 11 9.54 -13.81 27.18
C SER A 11 8.53 -14.15 26.10
N GLU A 12 8.05 -15.40 26.14
CA GLU A 12 6.88 -15.87 25.40
C GLU A 12 5.67 -14.97 25.70
N THR A 13 5.22 -14.21 24.70
CA THR A 13 3.95 -13.51 24.77
C THR A 13 2.85 -14.50 24.38
N THR A 14 2.07 -14.90 25.38
CA THR A 14 0.86 -15.71 25.31
C THR A 14 -0.05 -15.26 24.17
N LEU A 15 -0.15 -16.07 23.11
CA LEU A 15 -1.16 -15.92 22.07
C LEU A 15 -2.53 -16.22 22.69
N GLY A 16 -3.27 -15.16 23.01
CA GLY A 16 -4.67 -15.25 23.41
C GLY A 16 -5.50 -15.93 22.32
N LEU A 17 -6.25 -16.95 22.73
CA LEU A 17 -7.20 -17.69 21.92
C LEU A 17 -8.24 -16.72 21.30
N ILE A 18 -8.26 -16.61 19.98
CA ILE A 18 -9.26 -15.83 19.24
C ILE A 18 -10.44 -16.74 18.90
N SER A 19 -11.63 -16.35 19.35
CA SER A 19 -12.92 -16.94 18.97
C SER A 19 -13.21 -16.73 17.46
N PRO A 20 -13.84 -17.68 16.74
CA PRO A 20 -13.88 -17.68 15.27
C PRO A 20 -14.77 -16.61 14.60
N THR A 21 -15.32 -15.64 15.31
CA THR A 21 -16.36 -14.73 14.79
C THR A 21 -16.11 -13.23 14.93
N SER A 22 -14.93 -12.76 15.33
CA SER A 22 -14.66 -11.32 15.36
C SER A 22 -14.19 -10.80 13.99
N ILE A 23 -15.07 -10.09 13.28
CA ILE A 23 -14.71 -9.24 12.14
C ILE A 23 -13.53 -8.34 12.57
N PRO A 24 -12.42 -8.25 11.82
CA PRO A 24 -11.25 -7.50 12.26
C PRO A 24 -11.55 -5.98 12.42
N PRO A 25 -10.81 -5.28 13.31
CA PRO A 25 -11.23 -4.03 13.98
C PRO A 25 -11.04 -2.75 13.16
N PHE A 26 -11.12 -2.83 11.84
CA PHE A 26 -10.87 -1.68 10.96
C PHE A 26 -12.17 -1.20 10.29
N LYS A 27 -12.29 0.12 10.12
CA LYS A 27 -13.43 0.77 9.45
C LYS A 27 -13.53 0.24 8.01
N ARG A 28 -14.72 -0.22 7.63
CA ARG A 28 -15.00 -0.74 6.29
C ARG A 28 -15.29 0.40 5.35
N ASP A 29 -14.85 0.24 4.12
CA ASP A 29 -15.13 1.19 3.07
C ASP A 29 -16.58 1.14 2.64
N LEU A 30 -17.15 2.33 2.48
CA LEU A 30 -18.51 2.54 1.99
C LEU A 30 -18.52 2.75 0.47
N TYR A 31 -17.34 2.86 -0.15
CA TYR A 31 -17.16 3.11 -1.57
C TYR A 31 -16.43 1.94 -2.23
N CYS A 32 -16.80 1.63 -3.47
CA CYS A 32 -16.15 0.58 -4.21
C CYS A 32 -14.73 0.99 -4.59
N TRP A 33 -13.75 0.14 -4.29
CA TRP A 33 -12.33 0.35 -4.60
C TRP A 33 -12.05 0.67 -6.07
N VAL A 34 -12.86 0.13 -6.99
CA VAL A 34 -12.64 0.23 -8.44
C VAL A 34 -13.33 1.45 -9.06
N CYS A 35 -14.60 1.70 -8.72
CA CYS A 35 -15.37 2.77 -9.34
C CYS A 35 -15.58 3.99 -8.44
N HIS A 36 -15.21 3.90 -7.16
CA HIS A 36 -15.33 4.95 -6.15
C HIS A 36 -16.76 5.37 -5.81
N VAL A 37 -17.76 4.62 -6.27
CA VAL A 37 -19.19 4.84 -6.00
C VAL A 37 -19.61 4.06 -4.76
N ASP A 38 -20.57 4.61 -4.02
CA ASP A 38 -21.09 4.05 -2.78
C ASP A 38 -21.90 2.74 -2.97
N GLY A 39 -22.21 2.08 -1.86
CA GLY A 39 -22.99 0.84 -1.82
C GLY A 39 -22.30 -0.45 -2.31
N PRO A 40 -20.99 -0.66 -2.13
CA PRO A 40 -20.38 -1.96 -2.42
C PRO A 40 -20.86 -3.02 -1.43
N LEU A 41 -21.29 -4.16 -1.95
CA LEU A 41 -21.78 -5.28 -1.14
C LEU A 41 -20.71 -6.34 -0.85
N LEU A 42 -19.60 -6.39 -1.60
CA LEU A 42 -18.52 -7.36 -1.38
C LEU A 42 -17.40 -6.72 -0.56
N LYS A 43 -17.15 -7.24 0.64
CA LYS A 43 -16.16 -6.71 1.58
C LYS A 43 -15.00 -7.69 1.74
N CYS A 44 -13.77 -7.19 1.68
CA CYS A 44 -12.59 -8.01 1.94
C CYS A 44 -12.53 -8.43 3.41
N LYS A 45 -12.24 -9.68 3.77
CA LYS A 45 -12.08 -10.04 5.18
C LYS A 45 -10.83 -9.44 5.83
N THR A 46 -9.77 -9.22 5.06
CA THR A 46 -8.44 -8.87 5.56
C THR A 46 -8.06 -7.39 5.46
N CYS A 47 -8.83 -6.55 4.74
CA CYS A 47 -8.59 -5.10 4.67
C CYS A 47 -9.88 -4.29 4.52
N SER A 48 -9.78 -2.96 4.65
CA SER A 48 -10.93 -2.04 4.62
C SER A 48 -11.68 -2.02 3.29
N ARG A 49 -11.06 -2.43 2.18
CA ARG A 49 -11.58 -2.28 0.81
C ARG A 49 -12.88 -3.05 0.58
N ALA A 50 -13.76 -2.46 -0.22
CA ALA A 50 -15.02 -3.03 -0.64
C ALA A 50 -15.21 -2.89 -2.17
N TYR A 51 -16.05 -3.74 -2.76
CA TYR A 51 -16.23 -3.85 -4.20
C TYR A 51 -17.71 -4.05 -4.56
N HIS A 52 -18.18 -3.44 -5.64
CA HIS A 52 -19.39 -3.93 -6.30
C HIS A 52 -19.07 -5.28 -6.97
N ARG A 53 -20.08 -6.16 -7.05
CA ARG A 53 -19.92 -7.48 -7.67
C ARG A 53 -19.45 -7.39 -9.12
N ASN A 54 -20.02 -6.47 -9.89
CA ASN A 54 -19.62 -6.26 -11.29
C ASN A 54 -18.18 -5.75 -11.40
N CYS A 55 -17.76 -4.83 -10.53
CA CYS A 55 -16.39 -4.34 -10.49
C CYS A 55 -15.39 -5.45 -10.11
N ALA A 56 -15.72 -6.28 -9.12
CA ALA A 56 -14.89 -7.43 -8.77
C ALA A 56 -14.78 -8.45 -9.92
N ASN A 57 -15.88 -8.71 -10.63
CA ASN A 57 -15.89 -9.59 -11.80
C ASN A 57 -14.98 -9.10 -12.93
N GLN A 58 -14.96 -7.79 -13.19
CA GLN A 58 -14.10 -7.20 -14.23
C GLN A 58 -12.61 -7.38 -13.90
N LEU A 59 -12.23 -7.28 -12.63
CA LEU A 59 -10.86 -7.58 -12.19
C LEU A 59 -10.52 -9.07 -12.33
N GLY A 60 -11.53 -9.94 -12.33
CA GLY A 60 -11.34 -11.38 -12.41
C GLY A 60 -10.79 -11.91 -13.73
N SER A 61 -10.79 -11.09 -14.79
CA SER A 61 -10.05 -11.38 -16.01
C SER A 61 -8.53 -11.29 -15.85
N LEU A 62 -8.03 -10.67 -14.76
CA LEU A 62 -6.60 -10.46 -14.49
C LEU A 62 -6.04 -11.38 -13.39
N CYS A 63 -6.87 -11.95 -12.53
CA CYS A 63 -6.38 -12.92 -11.54
C CYS A 63 -7.32 -14.09 -11.21
N HIS A 64 -8.62 -13.93 -10.96
CA HIS A 64 -9.58 -15.05 -10.76
C HIS A 64 -11.05 -14.56 -10.82
N THR A 65 -12.05 -15.37 -11.23
CA THR A 65 -13.48 -14.95 -11.21
C THR A 65 -13.93 -14.51 -9.82
N ALA A 66 -14.92 -13.61 -9.69
CA ALA A 66 -15.32 -13.14 -8.34
C ALA A 66 -15.83 -14.29 -7.45
N GLU A 67 -16.36 -15.38 -8.02
CA GLU A 67 -16.69 -16.60 -7.28
C GLU A 67 -15.48 -17.22 -6.58
N ALA A 68 -14.29 -17.18 -7.19
CA ALA A 68 -13.07 -17.68 -6.56
C ALA A 68 -12.54 -16.74 -5.46
N LEU A 69 -13.00 -15.48 -5.42
CA LEU A 69 -12.70 -14.53 -4.35
C LEU A 69 -13.71 -14.62 -3.18
N MET A 70 -14.90 -15.16 -3.44
CA MET A 70 -15.96 -15.30 -2.44
C MET A 70 -15.55 -16.31 -1.37
N ASP A 71 -15.88 -15.99 -0.12
CA ASP A 71 -15.70 -16.92 0.98
C ASP A 71 -16.93 -17.83 1.09
N THR A 72 -16.86 -19.02 0.50
CA THR A 72 -17.96 -19.99 0.49
C THR A 72 -18.24 -20.59 1.87
N GLU A 73 -17.34 -20.42 2.82
CA GLU A 73 -17.49 -20.86 4.22
C GLU A 73 -18.11 -19.74 5.09
N SER A 74 -18.22 -18.52 4.57
CA SER A 74 -18.86 -17.40 5.25
C SER A 74 -20.38 -17.57 5.23
N PRO A 75 -21.07 -17.42 6.38
CA PRO A 75 -22.54 -17.43 6.44
C PRO A 75 -23.17 -16.23 5.72
N SER A 76 -22.38 -15.24 5.31
CA SER A 76 -22.81 -14.06 4.57
C SER A 76 -22.14 -14.01 3.20
N PRO A 77 -22.90 -13.96 2.08
CA PRO A 77 -22.38 -13.92 0.71
C PRO A 77 -21.74 -12.56 0.34
N HIS A 78 -21.58 -11.67 1.33
CA HIS A 78 -21.06 -10.32 1.19
C HIS A 78 -19.58 -10.21 1.53
N PHE A 79 -18.89 -11.32 1.80
CA PHE A 79 -17.48 -11.33 2.18
C PHE A 79 -16.59 -12.10 1.20
N MET A 80 -15.42 -11.54 0.94
CA MET A 80 -14.35 -12.12 0.15
C MET A 80 -13.25 -12.62 1.08
N LYS A 81 -12.66 -13.79 0.79
CA LYS A 81 -11.56 -14.36 1.60
C LYS A 81 -10.36 -13.41 1.63
N GLY A 82 -10.04 -12.81 0.50
CA GLY A 82 -9.07 -11.74 0.33
C GLY A 82 -9.29 -11.03 -1.01
N CYS A 83 -9.22 -9.71 -1.04
CA CYS A 83 -9.38 -8.93 -2.28
C CYS A 83 -8.14 -9.04 -3.19
N PRO A 84 -8.25 -8.67 -4.47
CA PRO A 84 -7.12 -8.70 -5.40
C PRO A 84 -5.88 -7.95 -4.89
N GLU A 85 -6.06 -6.77 -4.30
CA GLU A 85 -4.97 -5.98 -3.71
C GLU A 85 -4.26 -6.73 -2.57
N CYS A 86 -5.00 -7.41 -1.70
CA CYS A 86 -4.40 -8.20 -0.61
C CYS A 86 -3.65 -9.42 -1.15
N GLN A 87 -4.17 -10.05 -2.20
CA GLN A 87 -3.49 -11.20 -2.81
C GLN A 87 -2.16 -10.77 -3.43
N MET A 88 -2.19 -9.72 -4.26
CA MET A 88 -0.98 -9.16 -4.88
C MET A 88 -0.01 -8.59 -3.83
N GLY A 89 -0.54 -7.99 -2.76
CA GLY A 89 0.26 -7.46 -1.66
C GLY A 89 1.07 -8.51 -0.89
N THR A 90 0.69 -9.79 -0.95
CA THR A 90 1.38 -10.88 -0.24
C THR A 90 2.34 -11.67 -1.11
N LYS A 91 2.17 -11.65 -2.43
CA LYS A 91 3.00 -12.41 -3.37
C LYS A 91 3.19 -11.60 -4.64
N THR A 92 4.43 -11.14 -4.83
CA THR A 92 4.77 -10.34 -5.99
C THR A 92 4.68 -11.16 -7.28
N ILE A 93 4.17 -10.53 -8.34
CA ILE A 93 4.15 -11.07 -9.69
C ILE A 93 5.42 -10.71 -10.45
N PHE A 94 6.09 -9.62 -10.05
CA PHE A 94 7.30 -9.06 -10.63
C PHE A 94 8.52 -10.01 -10.52
N PRO A 95 9.02 -10.57 -11.64
CA PRO A 95 10.11 -11.55 -11.64
C PRO A 95 11.42 -11.12 -10.96
N ASN A 96 11.88 -9.88 -11.15
CA ASN A 96 13.14 -9.43 -10.56
C ASN A 96 12.95 -9.12 -9.07
N MET A 97 11.81 -8.57 -8.68
CA MET A 97 11.46 -8.40 -7.27
C MET A 97 11.27 -9.71 -6.50
N LYS A 98 11.00 -10.85 -7.15
CA LYS A 98 11.02 -12.17 -6.47
C LYS A 98 12.42 -12.58 -6.00
N GLN A 99 13.45 -12.13 -6.71
CA GLN A 99 14.85 -12.45 -6.43
C GLN A 99 15.51 -11.38 -5.57
N ALA A 100 14.97 -10.16 -5.56
CA ALA A 100 15.47 -9.05 -4.76
C ALA A 100 15.43 -9.39 -3.24
N PRO A 101 16.52 -9.15 -2.50
CA PRO A 101 16.52 -9.24 -1.05
C PRO A 101 15.46 -8.33 -0.42
N ILE A 102 14.84 -8.79 0.68
CA ILE A 102 13.81 -8.01 1.39
C ILE A 102 14.33 -6.63 1.85
N GLN A 103 15.63 -6.52 2.15
CA GLN A 103 16.29 -5.26 2.49
C GLN A 103 16.28 -4.27 1.32
N GLU A 104 16.49 -4.75 0.09
CA GLU A 104 16.42 -3.89 -1.10
C GLU A 104 14.99 -3.41 -1.34
N LEU A 105 13.99 -4.29 -1.22
CA LEU A 105 12.58 -3.90 -1.32
C LEU A 105 12.25 -2.75 -0.35
N ARG A 106 12.69 -2.86 0.91
CA ARG A 106 12.44 -1.81 1.92
C ARG A 106 13.06 -0.47 1.51
N LEU A 107 14.31 -0.50 1.05
CA LEU A 107 15.00 0.71 0.57
C LEU A 107 14.32 1.30 -0.67
N ILE A 108 13.84 0.45 -1.58
CA ILE A 108 13.08 0.85 -2.78
C ILE A 108 11.79 1.56 -2.36
N CYS A 109 10.97 0.96 -1.49
CA CYS A 109 9.74 1.58 -0.99
C CYS A 109 10.00 2.95 -0.33
N VAL A 110 11.07 3.06 0.45
CA VAL A 110 11.48 4.35 1.05
C VAL A 110 11.89 5.37 0.01
N ALA A 111 12.65 4.96 -1.02
CA ALA A 111 13.07 5.84 -2.10
C ALA A 111 11.88 6.35 -2.92
N ILE A 112 10.93 5.47 -3.25
CA ILE A 112 9.69 5.83 -3.96
C ILE A 112 8.89 6.84 -3.13
N ALA A 113 8.65 6.56 -1.84
CA ALA A 113 7.86 7.45 -0.99
C ALA A 113 8.49 8.86 -0.89
N ARG A 114 9.81 8.94 -0.81
CA ARG A 114 10.55 10.22 -0.83
C ARG A 114 10.43 10.92 -2.17
N ASN A 115 10.52 10.19 -3.28
CA ASN A 115 10.36 10.78 -4.62
C ASN A 115 8.92 11.30 -4.83
N LEU A 116 7.91 10.60 -4.30
CA LEU A 116 6.53 11.09 -4.31
C LEU A 116 6.40 12.39 -3.49
N ARG A 117 7.06 12.49 -2.32
CA ARG A 117 7.09 13.72 -1.51
C ARG A 117 7.76 14.88 -2.25
N ASP A 118 8.95 14.64 -2.79
CA ASP A 118 9.84 15.67 -3.35
C ASP A 118 9.59 15.93 -4.85
N GLY A 119 8.69 15.18 -5.47
CA GLY A 119 8.41 15.19 -6.91
C GLY A 119 7.79 16.48 -7.44
N TYR A 120 7.14 16.39 -8.59
CA TYR A 120 6.76 17.54 -9.44
C TYR A 120 5.84 18.60 -8.79
N PHE A 121 5.19 18.29 -7.66
CA PHE A 121 4.34 19.22 -6.96
C PHE A 121 5.10 19.86 -5.78
N TRP A 122 5.43 21.15 -5.88
CA TRP A 122 6.00 21.90 -4.76
C TRP A 122 5.13 23.10 -4.36
N PRO A 123 4.59 23.13 -3.12
CA PRO A 123 4.56 22.04 -2.13
C PRO A 123 3.60 20.92 -2.56
N ASN A 124 3.91 19.66 -2.20
CA ASN A 124 3.04 18.53 -2.55
C ASN A 124 1.78 18.53 -1.65
N PRO A 125 0.56 18.70 -2.21
CA PRO A 125 -0.68 18.79 -1.43
C PRO A 125 -1.08 17.47 -0.76
N PHE A 126 -0.52 16.34 -1.21
CA PHE A 126 -0.76 15.00 -0.66
C PHE A 126 0.34 14.53 0.29
N TYR A 127 1.32 15.38 0.62
CA TYR A 127 2.40 14.97 1.51
C TYR A 127 1.91 14.71 2.93
N LYS A 128 1.27 15.71 3.54
CA LYS A 128 0.74 15.62 4.89
C LYS A 128 -0.59 16.35 4.95
N LEU A 129 -1.67 15.62 5.26
CA LEU A 129 -2.97 16.24 5.43
C LEU A 129 -2.94 17.15 6.67
N ASP A 130 -3.39 18.39 6.51
CA ASP A 130 -3.29 19.40 7.56
C ASP A 130 -4.42 19.23 8.59
N THR A 131 -4.15 18.38 9.58
CA THR A 131 -5.11 18.01 10.61
C THR A 131 -5.38 19.13 11.62
N GLU A 132 -4.49 20.11 11.72
CA GLU A 132 -4.53 21.16 12.76
C GLU A 132 -5.18 22.44 12.24
N LYS A 133 -5.05 22.76 10.95
CA LYS A 133 -5.65 23.98 10.38
C LYS A 133 -7.17 23.99 10.36
N SER A 134 -7.81 22.84 10.15
CA SER A 134 -9.27 22.73 10.21
C SER A 134 -9.71 21.39 10.84
N PRO A 135 -9.74 21.30 12.18
CA PRO A 135 -10.08 20.05 12.88
C PRO A 135 -11.48 19.53 12.54
N LYS A 136 -12.43 20.44 12.26
CA LYS A 136 -13.80 20.08 11.90
C LYS A 136 -13.86 19.43 10.51
N GLU A 137 -13.26 20.06 9.50
CA GLU A 137 -13.20 19.50 8.13
C GLU A 137 -12.46 18.17 8.13
N PHE A 138 -11.38 18.05 8.92
CA PHE A 138 -10.66 16.80 9.03
C PHE A 138 -11.47 15.67 9.70
N GLN A 139 -12.33 16.02 10.66
CA GLN A 139 -13.25 15.05 11.25
C GLN A 139 -14.32 14.61 10.24
N GLU A 140 -14.90 15.53 9.49
CA GLU A 140 -15.85 15.22 8.40
C GLU A 140 -15.20 14.33 7.33
N TYR A 141 -13.95 14.61 6.96
CA TYR A 141 -13.16 13.76 6.06
C TYR A 141 -13.01 12.32 6.61
N LYS A 142 -12.65 12.17 7.90
CA LYS A 142 -12.53 10.87 8.56
C LYS A 142 -13.85 10.11 8.64
N ASP A 143 -14.98 10.81 8.71
CA ASP A 143 -16.29 10.18 8.74
C ASP A 143 -16.64 9.59 7.36
N ILE A 144 -16.15 10.20 6.28
CA ILE A 144 -16.34 9.75 4.90
C ILE A 144 -15.41 8.58 4.54
N VAL A 145 -14.08 8.73 4.73
CA VAL A 145 -13.10 7.75 4.23
C VAL A 145 -12.91 6.57 5.18
N ALA A 146 -12.62 5.39 4.64
CA ALA A 146 -12.38 4.19 5.45
C ALA A 146 -11.02 4.21 6.15
N LYS A 147 -10.02 4.75 5.45
CA LYS A 147 -8.62 4.79 5.88
C LYS A 147 -8.01 6.10 5.41
N VAL A 148 -7.46 6.87 6.34
CA VAL A 148 -6.69 8.08 6.01
C VAL A 148 -5.28 7.66 5.61
N VAL A 149 -4.85 8.08 4.42
CA VAL A 149 -3.51 7.82 3.89
C VAL A 149 -3.04 9.08 3.17
N ASP A 150 -1.81 9.50 3.47
CA ASP A 150 -1.05 10.52 2.77
C ASP A 150 0.39 10.02 2.55
N ILE A 151 1.22 10.75 1.81
CA ILE A 151 2.58 10.29 1.49
C ILE A 151 3.44 10.19 2.76
N SER A 152 3.22 11.02 3.77
CA SER A 152 3.95 10.93 5.04
C SER A 152 3.67 9.61 5.78
N GLU A 153 2.43 9.12 5.72
CA GLU A 153 2.11 7.78 6.24
C GLU A 153 2.73 6.67 5.38
N LEU A 154 2.79 6.81 4.05
CA LEU A 154 3.50 5.86 3.19
C LEU A 154 5.00 5.78 3.52
N GLU A 155 5.67 6.93 3.70
CA GLU A 155 7.07 6.98 4.13
C GLU A 155 7.28 6.28 5.47
N LYS A 156 6.38 6.50 6.43
CA LYS A 156 6.43 5.86 7.74
C LYS A 156 6.22 4.35 7.65
N LEU A 157 5.26 3.87 6.85
CA LEU A 157 5.02 2.44 6.64
C LEU A 157 6.23 1.78 5.95
N ALA A 158 6.82 2.44 4.95
CA ALA A 158 8.01 1.97 4.27
C ALA A 158 9.22 1.90 5.20
N GLY A 159 9.45 2.94 6.01
CA GLY A 159 10.54 2.98 6.98
C GLY A 159 10.40 2.00 8.14
N ASN A 160 9.18 1.52 8.42
CA ASN A 160 8.88 0.50 9.44
C ASN A 160 8.74 -0.91 8.85
N ASP A 161 9.26 -1.14 7.64
CA ASP A 161 9.31 -2.45 6.99
C ASP A 161 7.93 -3.13 6.80
N GLN A 162 6.86 -2.34 6.62
CA GLN A 162 5.49 -2.88 6.54
C GLN A 162 5.12 -3.46 5.18
N PHE A 163 5.99 -3.32 4.17
CA PHE A 163 5.76 -3.81 2.82
C PHE A 163 6.61 -5.03 2.50
N VAL A 164 5.96 -6.07 1.97
CA VAL A 164 6.59 -7.33 1.54
C VAL A 164 6.58 -7.51 0.01
N THR A 165 5.91 -6.61 -0.71
CA THR A 165 5.87 -6.54 -2.17
C THR A 165 5.74 -5.08 -2.63
N LEU A 166 6.13 -4.77 -3.87
CA LEU A 166 5.86 -3.45 -4.48
C LEU A 166 4.36 -3.25 -4.70
N GLU A 167 3.64 -4.32 -5.05
CA GLU A 167 2.20 -4.31 -5.21
C GLU A 167 1.48 -3.91 -3.91
N GLY A 168 1.99 -4.37 -2.76
CA GLY A 168 1.50 -3.96 -1.45
C GLY A 168 1.70 -2.47 -1.18
N PHE A 169 2.86 -1.92 -1.57
CA PHE A 169 3.14 -0.48 -1.50
C PHE A 169 2.17 0.32 -2.38
N LEU A 170 2.00 -0.08 -3.64
CA LEU A 170 1.08 0.58 -4.57
C LEU A 170 -0.37 0.52 -4.11
N GLY A 171 -0.80 -0.62 -3.56
CA GLY A 171 -2.14 -0.77 -3.00
C GLY A 171 -2.41 0.23 -1.88
N GLU A 172 -1.40 0.54 -1.05
CA GLU A 172 -1.50 1.57 -0.02
C GLU A 172 -1.47 2.99 -0.59
N ALA A 173 -0.61 3.27 -1.57
CA ALA A 173 -0.58 4.56 -2.25
C ALA A 173 -1.92 4.89 -2.93
N LYS A 174 -2.59 3.90 -3.53
CA LYS A 174 -3.89 4.05 -4.20
C LYS A 174 -5.02 4.56 -3.31
N TRP A 175 -4.89 4.49 -1.97
CA TRP A 175 -5.83 5.16 -1.06
C TRP A 175 -5.87 6.66 -1.26
N ILE A 176 -4.75 7.30 -1.63
CA ILE A 176 -4.69 8.75 -1.88
C ILE A 176 -5.66 9.12 -3.00
N LEU A 177 -5.54 8.47 -4.17
CA LEU A 177 -6.44 8.70 -5.29
C LEU A 177 -7.89 8.31 -4.95
N HIS A 178 -8.10 7.15 -4.33
CA HIS A 178 -9.43 6.67 -3.98
C HIS A 178 -10.17 7.67 -3.08
N ASN A 179 -9.53 8.12 -2.00
CA ASN A 179 -10.09 9.09 -1.07
C ASN A 179 -10.34 10.44 -1.74
N THR A 180 -9.41 10.90 -2.59
CA THR A 180 -9.57 12.17 -3.32
C THR A 180 -10.77 12.13 -4.26
N ILE A 181 -11.00 11.03 -4.98
CA ILE A 181 -12.16 10.89 -5.87
C ILE A 181 -13.47 10.90 -5.07
N ILE A 182 -13.51 10.27 -3.89
CA ILE A 182 -14.71 10.27 -3.04
C ILE A 182 -15.05 11.69 -2.59
N VAL A 183 -14.04 12.43 -2.13
CA VAL A 183 -14.25 13.73 -1.48
C VAL A 183 -14.44 14.86 -2.49
N HIS A 184 -13.69 14.86 -3.58
CA HIS A 184 -13.67 15.96 -4.55
C HIS A 184 -14.39 15.61 -5.86
N GLY A 185 -14.66 14.33 -6.11
CA GLY A 185 -15.26 13.85 -7.35
C GLY A 185 -14.21 13.48 -8.40
N LYS A 186 -14.55 12.51 -9.26
CA LYS A 186 -13.64 11.93 -10.26
C LYS A 186 -13.06 12.94 -11.28
N CYS A 187 -13.80 13.99 -11.59
CA CYS A 187 -13.41 15.00 -12.59
C CYS A 187 -12.84 16.28 -11.96
N SER A 188 -12.46 16.25 -10.67
CA SER A 188 -11.87 17.41 -10.00
C SER A 188 -10.38 17.52 -10.32
N ARG A 189 -9.84 18.73 -10.19
CA ARG A 189 -8.40 18.97 -10.33
C ARG A 189 -7.59 18.18 -9.30
N GLU A 190 -8.11 18.04 -8.08
CA GLU A 190 -7.49 17.26 -7.03
C GLU A 190 -7.38 15.78 -7.42
N ALA A 191 -8.43 15.22 -8.03
CA ALA A 191 -8.41 13.85 -8.52
C ALA A 191 -7.39 13.67 -9.66
N ASP A 192 -7.26 14.63 -10.57
CA ASP A 192 -6.23 14.63 -11.60
C ASP A 192 -4.82 14.66 -10.99
N CYS A 193 -4.55 15.56 -10.04
CA CYS A 193 -3.25 15.61 -9.35
C CYS A 193 -2.97 14.32 -8.57
N ALA A 194 -3.96 13.76 -7.87
CA ALA A 194 -3.79 12.50 -7.15
C ALA A 194 -3.53 11.33 -8.11
N LYS A 195 -4.11 11.37 -9.31
CA LYS A 195 -3.83 10.38 -10.35
C LYS A 195 -2.39 10.48 -10.83
N GLU A 196 -1.88 11.68 -11.07
CA GLU A 196 -0.47 11.89 -11.42
C GLU A 196 0.48 11.32 -10.35
N ILE A 197 0.15 11.45 -9.06
CA ILE A 197 0.92 10.81 -7.97
C ILE A 197 0.94 9.28 -8.12
N ILE A 198 -0.19 8.65 -8.46
CA ILE A 198 -0.25 7.20 -8.68
C ILE A 198 0.49 6.80 -9.96
N ASP A 199 0.38 7.57 -11.03
CA ASP A 199 1.08 7.31 -12.29
C ASP A 199 2.61 7.38 -12.08
N ILE A 200 3.11 8.37 -11.32
CA ILE A 200 4.52 8.44 -10.92
C ILE A 200 4.92 7.23 -10.09
N CYS A 201 4.10 6.85 -9.10
CA CYS A 201 4.34 5.66 -8.29
C CYS A 201 4.49 4.41 -9.17
N GLU A 202 3.55 4.16 -10.09
CA GLU A 202 3.60 3.00 -10.98
C GLU A 202 4.86 3.01 -11.88
N LEU A 203 5.30 4.17 -12.38
CA LEU A 203 6.54 4.31 -13.13
C LEU A 203 7.77 3.94 -12.30
N GLU A 204 7.85 4.41 -11.06
CA GLU A 204 8.96 4.10 -10.15
C GLU A 204 9.02 2.62 -9.80
N LEU A 205 7.85 1.99 -9.59
CA LEU A 205 7.75 0.55 -9.37
C LEU A 205 8.27 -0.25 -10.58
N LEU A 206 7.94 0.17 -11.79
CA LEU A 206 8.43 -0.45 -13.02
C LEU A 206 9.94 -0.25 -13.20
N ALA A 207 10.47 0.91 -12.83
CA ALA A 207 11.91 1.16 -12.83
C ALA A 207 12.64 0.27 -11.83
N ALA A 208 12.09 0.11 -10.62
CA ALA A 208 12.62 -0.80 -9.61
C ALA A 208 12.55 -2.27 -10.07
N GLU A 209 11.46 -2.69 -10.71
CA GLU A 209 11.37 -4.04 -11.29
C GLU A 209 12.35 -4.24 -12.45
N LEU A 210 12.63 -3.23 -13.26
CA LEU A 210 13.60 -3.37 -14.36
C LEU A 210 14.98 -3.76 -13.83
N CYS A 211 15.43 -3.10 -12.75
CA CYS A 211 16.63 -3.49 -12.03
C CYS A 211 16.65 -2.85 -10.62
N PRO A 212 16.44 -3.65 -9.55
CA PRO A 212 16.42 -3.16 -8.16
C PRO A 212 17.70 -2.42 -7.75
N GLU A 213 18.85 -2.96 -8.16
CA GLU A 213 20.16 -2.37 -7.86
C GLU A 213 20.38 -1.02 -8.57
N CYS A 214 20.05 -0.92 -9.86
CA CYS A 214 20.18 0.35 -10.60
C CYS A 214 19.29 1.43 -9.99
N PHE A 215 18.04 1.07 -9.67
CA PHE A 215 17.09 1.97 -9.03
C PHE A 215 17.67 2.52 -7.72
N LEU A 216 18.16 1.64 -6.83
CA LEU A 216 18.75 2.07 -5.57
C LEU A 216 20.02 2.91 -5.75
N LYS A 217 20.85 2.63 -6.75
CA LYS A 217 22.03 3.44 -7.07
C LYS A 217 21.63 4.85 -7.54
N GLU A 218 20.63 4.96 -8.42
CA GLU A 218 20.12 6.25 -8.91
C GLU A 218 19.54 7.11 -7.78
N HIS A 219 18.76 6.50 -6.88
CA HIS A 219 18.18 7.18 -5.71
C HIS A 219 19.20 7.48 -4.60
N ASN A 220 20.43 6.97 -4.71
CA ASN A 220 21.54 7.30 -3.82
C ASN A 220 22.69 8.06 -4.52
N ARG A 221 22.46 8.60 -5.73
CA ARG A 221 23.48 9.28 -6.55
C ARG A 221 24.23 10.42 -5.83
N GLU A 222 23.58 11.10 -4.89
CA GLU A 222 24.21 12.19 -4.11
C GLU A 222 25.36 11.70 -3.22
N LYS A 223 25.36 10.40 -2.88
CA LYS A 223 26.42 9.77 -2.05
C LYS A 223 27.52 9.14 -2.89
N ASP A 224 27.33 9.05 -4.20
CA ASP A 224 28.19 8.29 -5.10
C ASP A 224 28.09 8.81 -6.54
N GLU A 225 28.96 9.74 -6.92
CA GLU A 225 28.96 10.36 -8.25
C GLU A 225 29.22 9.36 -9.39
N LEU A 226 29.84 8.21 -9.07
CA LEU A 226 30.15 7.15 -10.03
C LEU A 226 29.08 6.05 -10.06
N TRP A 227 27.91 6.26 -9.46
CA TRP A 227 26.85 5.24 -9.35
C TRP A 227 26.51 4.58 -10.70
N PHE A 228 26.50 5.37 -11.79
CA PHE A 228 26.08 4.93 -13.12
C PHE A 228 27.07 3.96 -13.78
N ILE A 229 28.36 4.02 -13.43
CA ILE A 229 29.38 3.12 -13.99
C ILE A 229 29.54 1.83 -13.17
N LYS A 230 28.87 1.72 -12.02
CA LYS A 230 28.96 0.54 -11.15
C LYS A 230 28.05 -0.57 -11.69
N PRO A 231 28.61 -1.70 -12.14
CA PRO A 231 27.79 -2.79 -12.66
C PRO A 231 26.87 -3.33 -11.55
N CYS A 232 25.72 -3.86 -11.95
CA CYS A 232 24.88 -4.66 -11.06
C CYS A 232 25.57 -6.00 -10.78
N LEU A 233 25.32 -6.56 -9.61
CA LEU A 233 25.80 -7.89 -9.29
C LEU A 233 24.95 -8.88 -10.10
N VAL A 234 25.58 -9.58 -11.04
CA VAL A 234 24.89 -10.65 -11.77
C VAL A 234 24.54 -11.74 -10.75
N ILE A 235 23.26 -11.92 -10.46
CA ILE A 235 22.78 -13.11 -9.78
C ILE A 235 22.84 -14.23 -10.82
N GLU A 236 23.93 -15.01 -10.81
CA GLU A 236 23.98 -16.25 -11.58
C GLU A 236 22.88 -17.18 -11.04
N ASN A 237 21.86 -17.43 -11.87
CA ASN A 237 20.79 -18.39 -11.61
C ASN A 237 21.23 -19.83 -11.90
#